data_AF-A0A1F9MKQ4-F1
#
_entry.id   AF-A0A1F9MKQ4-F1
#
_cell.length_a   1.000
_cell.length_b   1.000
_cell.length_c   1.000
_cell.angle_alpha   90.00
_cell.angle_beta   90.00
_cell.angle_gamma   90.00
#
_symmetry.space_group_name_H-M   'P 1'
#
loop_
_entity.id
_entity.type
_entity.pdbx_description
1 polymer ?
#
loop_
_entity_poly.entity_id
_entity_poly.type
_entity_poly.pdbx_seq_one_letter_code
_entity_poly.pdbx_strand_id
1 'polypeptide(L)'
;MIRIGEDFMCKGVKLKRTFWIPTLLFAAVFVFGTGSVGLVRAETVNSADKATAEADNAKIQAQKALVEAEKAIQDAEKAIFEAEKVKGKAKEDKAKAMQEMVHAGHFPQDFSMTVPGSTVTAVFSHQKHTEREKLKCVECHPKVFIMKVGKDVIKKGHLNMEDMKKGKYCGNCHNGEKAFSVTSINHCKKCHPKQ
;
A
#
# COMPACT_ATOMS: atom_id res chain seq x y z
N MET A 1 -22.80 -12.68 -20.12
CA MET A 1 -23.37 -13.32 -18.91
C MET A 1 -22.26 -14.06 -18.18
N ILE A 2 -21.60 -13.44 -17.19
CA ILE A 2 -20.88 -14.15 -16.12
C ILE A 2 -21.10 -13.31 -14.86
N ARG A 3 -21.71 -13.93 -13.85
CA ARG A 3 -22.18 -13.28 -12.62
C ARG A 3 -21.04 -13.13 -11.62
N ILE A 4 -21.06 -11.93 -11.04
CA ILE A 4 -20.52 -11.44 -9.77
C ILE A 4 -20.90 -12.36 -8.60
N GLY A 5 -20.07 -12.37 -7.56
CA GLY A 5 -20.57 -12.10 -6.21
C GLY A 5 -20.38 -13.22 -5.19
N GLU A 6 -19.42 -12.99 -4.30
CA GLU A 6 -19.14 -13.71 -3.07
C GLU A 6 -20.36 -13.88 -2.14
N ASP A 7 -20.40 -15.08 -1.56
CA ASP A 7 -21.31 -15.52 -0.51
C ASP A 7 -20.96 -14.88 0.84
N PHE A 8 -21.68 -13.83 1.23
CA PHE A 8 -21.78 -13.44 2.65
C PHE A 8 -23.02 -14.10 3.25
N MET A 9 -22.81 -15.28 3.84
CA MET A 9 -23.78 -15.96 4.69
C MET A 9 -23.90 -15.23 6.04
N CYS A 10 -25.07 -14.66 6.33
CA CYS A 10 -25.55 -14.51 7.70
C CYS A 10 -26.90 -15.21 7.84
N LYS A 11 -26.92 -16.20 8.74
CA LYS A 11 -28.03 -17.10 9.05
C LYS A 11 -29.17 -16.35 9.75
N GLY A 12 -30.35 -16.38 9.13
CA GLY A 12 -31.58 -16.91 9.74
C GLY A 12 -32.25 -16.16 10.89
N VAL A 13 -33.19 -15.27 10.56
CA VAL A 13 -34.54 -15.23 11.17
C VAL A 13 -35.54 -14.84 10.08
N LYS A 14 -36.49 -15.72 9.77
CA LYS A 14 -37.57 -15.48 8.82
C LYS A 14 -38.72 -14.76 9.53
N LEU A 15 -38.91 -13.47 9.26
CA LEU A 15 -40.19 -12.81 9.54
C LEU A 15 -40.94 -12.60 8.21
N LYS A 16 -41.96 -13.44 7.98
CA LYS A 16 -42.84 -13.34 6.81
C LYS A 16 -43.69 -12.08 6.94
N ARG A 17 -43.38 -11.04 6.17
CA ARG A 17 -44.22 -9.85 6.04
C ARG A 17 -45.05 -9.99 4.76
N THR A 18 -46.11 -10.79 4.84
CA THR A 18 -47.12 -10.88 3.78
C THR A 18 -48.04 -9.68 3.89
N PHE A 19 -47.77 -8.71 3.02
CA PHE A 19 -48.62 -7.56 2.75
C PHE A 19 -49.85 -8.10 1.99
N TRP A 20 -51.01 -8.15 2.63
CA TRP A 20 -52.27 -8.47 1.97
C TRP A 20 -53.23 -7.31 2.21
N ILE A 21 -53.41 -6.52 1.15
CA ILE A 21 -54.49 -5.55 1.03
C ILE A 21 -55.64 -6.30 0.36
N PRO A 22 -56.84 -6.32 0.98
CA PRO A 22 -58.06 -6.23 0.21
C PRO A 22 -58.91 -5.05 0.68
N THR A 23 -59.06 -4.15 -0.27
CA THR A 23 -60.19 -3.26 -0.57
C THR A 23 -61.55 -3.59 0.05
N LEU A 24 -62.21 -2.51 0.45
CA LEU A 24 -63.66 -2.24 0.32
C LEU A 24 -64.62 -3.12 1.12
N LEU A 25 -65.17 -2.55 2.20
CA LEU A 25 -66.62 -2.36 2.26
C LEU A 25 -67.02 -1.32 3.33
N PHE A 26 -67.71 -0.32 2.84
CA PHE A 26 -68.50 0.67 3.56
C PHE A 26 -69.47 -0.01 4.54
N ALA A 27 -69.43 0.40 5.81
CA ALA A 27 -70.62 0.44 6.66
C ALA A 27 -70.38 1.49 7.75
N ALA A 28 -70.91 2.69 7.49
CA ALA A 28 -71.07 3.73 8.49
C ALA A 28 -72.11 3.26 9.53
N VAL A 29 -71.67 3.07 10.77
CA VAL A 29 -72.56 3.16 11.93
C VAL A 29 -72.10 4.38 12.72
N PHE A 30 -72.76 5.49 12.41
CA PHE A 30 -72.62 6.78 13.04
C PHE A 30 -73.36 6.71 14.39
N VAL A 31 -72.64 6.46 15.48
CA VAL A 31 -73.17 6.73 16.83
C VAL A 31 -72.77 8.14 17.20
N PHE A 32 -73.74 9.05 17.12
CA PHE A 32 -73.66 10.41 17.65
C PHE A 32 -73.47 10.34 19.17
N GLY A 33 -72.22 10.38 19.61
CA GLY A 33 -71.85 10.74 20.98
C GLY A 33 -71.56 12.22 21.03
N THR A 34 -72.53 13.02 21.47
CA THR A 34 -72.34 14.44 21.78
C THR A 34 -71.39 14.57 22.98
N GLY A 35 -70.12 14.84 22.70
CA GLY A 35 -69.11 15.17 23.69
C GLY A 35 -68.24 16.31 23.15
N SER A 36 -68.50 17.51 23.64
CA SER A 36 -67.72 18.74 23.51
C SER A 36 -66.25 18.57 23.07
N VAL A 37 -65.96 18.82 21.79
CA VAL A 37 -64.60 19.08 21.30
C VAL A 37 -64.31 20.57 21.55
N GLY A 38 -64.11 20.90 22.83
CA GLY A 38 -63.44 22.14 23.21
C GLY A 38 -61.95 21.99 22.93
N LEU A 39 -61.42 22.81 22.03
CA LEU A 39 -60.17 23.55 22.24
C LEU A 39 -59.00 22.77 22.92
N VAL A 40 -58.44 21.75 22.26
CA VAL A 40 -57.11 21.20 22.65
C VAL A 40 -56.25 20.90 21.42
N ARG A 41 -56.02 21.91 20.55
CA ARG A 41 -55.15 21.72 19.37
C ARG A 41 -54.13 22.81 19.11
N ALA A 42 -54.06 23.84 19.94
CA ALA A 42 -53.06 24.92 19.81
C ALA A 42 -51.87 24.74 20.79
N GLU A 43 -52.11 24.35 22.04
CA GLU A 43 -51.03 24.19 23.03
C GLU A 43 -50.22 22.89 22.85
N THR A 44 -50.86 21.82 22.38
CA THR A 44 -50.20 20.52 22.18
C THR A 44 -49.33 20.46 20.91
N VAL A 45 -49.64 21.24 19.87
CA VAL A 45 -48.79 21.36 18.66
C VAL A 45 -47.57 22.25 18.93
N ASN A 46 -47.74 23.39 19.62
CA ASN A 46 -46.62 24.28 19.97
C ASN A 46 -45.61 23.61 20.92
N SER A 47 -46.07 22.77 21.85
CA SER A 47 -45.17 22.02 22.74
C SER A 47 -44.46 20.88 22.02
N ALA A 48 -45.08 20.25 21.02
CA ALA A 48 -44.45 19.22 20.21
C ALA A 48 -43.42 19.79 19.23
N ASP A 49 -43.70 20.95 18.65
CA ASP A 49 -42.79 21.68 17.75
C ASP A 49 -41.56 22.21 18.52
N LYS A 50 -41.75 22.66 19.76
CA LYS A 50 -40.63 23.05 20.64
C LYS A 50 -39.75 21.85 21.04
N ALA A 51 -40.37 20.72 21.40
CA ALA A 51 -39.64 19.51 21.78
C ALA A 51 -38.84 18.91 20.60
N THR A 52 -39.35 19.01 19.37
CA THR A 52 -38.63 18.58 18.16
C THR A 52 -37.50 19.54 17.79
N ALA A 53 -37.70 20.86 17.93
CA ALA A 53 -36.64 21.85 17.72
C ALA A 53 -35.47 21.71 18.72
N GLU A 54 -35.76 21.40 19.99
CA GLU A 54 -34.72 21.12 20.99
C GLU A 54 -33.97 19.82 20.68
N ALA A 55 -34.67 18.78 20.22
CA ALA A 55 -34.05 17.52 19.80
C ALA A 55 -33.16 17.69 18.55
N ASP A 56 -33.54 18.54 17.60
CA ASP A 56 -32.74 18.82 16.42
C ASP A 56 -31.52 19.70 16.73
N ASN A 57 -31.63 20.65 17.66
CA ASN A 57 -30.48 21.40 18.18
C ASN A 57 -29.46 20.47 18.86
N ALA A 58 -29.93 19.50 19.66
CA ALA A 58 -29.05 18.51 20.29
C ALA A 58 -28.31 17.64 19.24
N LYS A 59 -28.98 17.25 18.15
CA LYS A 59 -28.33 16.52 17.04
C LYS A 59 -27.30 17.36 16.31
N ILE A 60 -27.58 18.65 16.08
CA ILE A 60 -26.64 19.59 15.43
C ILE A 60 -25.38 19.74 16.29
N GLN A 61 -25.53 19.86 17.61
CA GLN A 61 -24.39 19.92 18.52
C GLN A 61 -23.57 18.61 18.50
N ALA A 62 -24.24 17.45 18.47
CA ALA A 62 -23.57 16.16 18.36
C ALA A 62 -22.83 16.00 17.01
N GLN A 63 -23.42 16.43 15.90
CA GLN A 63 -22.79 16.40 14.58
C GLN A 63 -21.60 17.36 14.49
N LYS A 64 -21.68 18.53 15.10
CA LYS A 64 -20.57 19.49 15.14
C LYS A 64 -19.34 18.90 15.84
N ALA A 65 -19.54 18.19 16.94
CA ALA A 65 -18.46 17.50 17.64
C ALA A 65 -17.80 16.40 16.77
N LEU A 66 -18.58 15.70 15.95
CA LEU A 66 -18.06 14.70 15.01
C LEU A 66 -17.24 15.34 13.88
N VAL A 67 -17.71 16.46 13.32
CA VAL A 67 -16.98 17.19 12.25
C VAL A 67 -15.66 17.77 12.78
N GLU A 68 -15.64 18.25 14.03
CA GLU A 68 -14.41 18.72 14.67
C GLU A 68 -13.41 17.58 14.90
N ALA A 69 -13.89 16.38 15.27
CA ALA A 69 -13.06 15.19 15.38
C ALA A 69 -12.50 14.72 14.02
N GLU A 70 -13.30 14.75 12.96
CA GLU A 70 -12.87 14.39 11.59
C GLU A 70 -11.81 15.36 11.06
N LYS A 71 -11.94 16.66 11.34
CA LYS A 71 -10.92 17.65 10.97
C LYS A 71 -9.57 17.37 11.63
N ALA A 72 -9.57 16.96 12.90
CA ALA A 72 -8.35 16.58 13.60
C ALA A 72 -7.69 15.34 12.97
N ILE A 73 -8.48 14.39 12.46
CA ILE A 73 -7.98 13.23 11.72
C ILE A 73 -7.36 13.66 10.39
N GLN A 74 -8.01 14.55 9.64
CA GLN A 74 -7.47 15.07 8.37
C GLN A 74 -6.16 15.84 8.57
N ASP A 75 -6.04 16.63 9.64
CA ASP A 75 -4.81 17.35 9.96
C ASP A 75 -3.66 16.38 10.31
N ALA A 76 -3.97 15.27 11.00
CA ALA A 76 -3.00 14.21 11.29
C ALA A 76 -2.53 13.47 10.02
N GLU A 77 -3.45 13.12 9.11
CA GLU A 77 -3.12 12.47 7.84
C GLU A 77 -2.25 13.36 6.94
N LYS A 78 -2.54 14.67 6.89
CA LYS A 78 -1.73 15.65 6.16
C LYS A 78 -0.30 15.72 6.71
N ALA A 79 -0.14 15.69 8.02
CA ALA A 79 1.18 15.68 8.66
C ALA A 79 1.98 14.42 8.31
N ILE A 80 1.31 13.25 8.26
CA ILE A 80 1.92 11.99 7.83
C ILE A 80 2.37 12.07 6.37
N PHE A 81 1.52 12.60 5.47
CA PHE A 81 1.86 12.75 4.05
C PHE A 81 3.06 13.67 3.81
N GLU A 82 3.12 14.82 4.48
CA GLU A 82 4.27 15.73 4.40
C GLU A 82 5.56 15.05 4.93
N ALA A 83 5.46 14.25 6.00
CA ALA A 83 6.60 13.48 6.51
C ALA A 83 7.08 12.41 5.52
N GLU A 84 6.17 11.75 4.78
CA GLU A 84 6.54 10.81 3.72
C GLU A 84 7.18 11.48 2.52
N LYS A 85 6.69 12.67 2.14
CA LYS A 85 7.25 13.48 1.05
C LYS A 85 8.70 13.88 1.32
N VAL A 86 9.03 14.24 2.57
CA VAL A 86 10.42 14.50 2.99
C VAL A 86 11.30 13.25 2.83
N LYS A 87 10.80 12.07 3.21
CA LYS A 87 11.52 10.80 3.03
C LYS A 87 11.70 10.45 1.54
N GLY A 88 10.73 10.77 0.70
CA GLY A 88 10.78 10.60 -0.76
C GLY A 88 11.86 11.47 -1.40
N LYS A 89 11.83 12.78 -1.11
CA LYS A 89 12.83 13.74 -1.59
C LYS A 89 14.25 13.36 -1.18
N ALA A 90 14.46 12.95 0.07
CA ALA A 90 15.79 12.51 0.53
C ALA A 90 16.33 11.28 -0.24
N LYS A 91 15.46 10.38 -0.72
CA LYS A 91 15.87 9.26 -1.60
C LYS A 91 16.19 9.73 -3.01
N GLU A 92 15.41 10.68 -3.53
CA GLU A 92 15.60 11.26 -4.86
C GLU A 92 16.88 12.13 -4.93
N ASP A 93 17.08 13.01 -3.96
CA ASP A 93 18.27 13.86 -3.84
C ASP A 93 19.54 13.00 -3.69
N LYS A 94 19.47 11.90 -2.94
CA LYS A 94 20.57 10.93 -2.83
C LYS A 94 20.83 10.19 -4.14
N ALA A 95 19.79 9.84 -4.89
CA ALA A 95 19.93 9.22 -6.21
C ALA A 95 20.53 10.21 -7.22
N LYS A 96 20.10 11.47 -7.18
CA LYS A 96 20.61 12.56 -8.02
C LYS A 96 22.07 12.90 -7.71
N ALA A 97 22.44 13.02 -6.43
CA ALA A 97 23.82 13.25 -6.03
C ALA A 97 24.75 12.11 -6.47
N MET A 98 24.29 10.85 -6.35
CA MET A 98 25.05 9.70 -6.84
C MET A 98 25.16 9.70 -8.37
N GLN A 99 24.11 10.14 -9.07
CA GLN A 99 24.13 10.30 -10.51
C GLN A 99 25.09 11.43 -10.94
N GLU A 100 25.11 12.57 -10.25
CA GLU A 100 26.03 13.68 -10.53
C GLU A 100 27.50 13.28 -10.29
N MET A 101 27.80 12.49 -9.26
CA MET A 101 29.16 11.95 -9.05
C MET A 101 29.59 11.02 -10.20
N VAL A 102 28.67 10.20 -10.73
CA VAL A 102 28.92 9.36 -11.90
C VAL A 102 29.19 10.20 -13.16
N HIS A 103 28.47 11.30 -13.37
CA HIS A 103 28.68 12.20 -14.51
C HIS A 103 29.98 13.02 -14.39
N ALA A 104 30.46 13.27 -13.17
CA ALA A 104 31.75 13.90 -12.88
C ALA A 104 32.95 12.94 -12.98
N GLY A 105 32.76 11.75 -13.58
CA GLY A 105 33.82 10.74 -13.74
C GLY A 105 34.23 10.03 -12.45
N HIS A 106 33.54 10.27 -11.33
CA HIS A 106 33.71 9.53 -10.08
C HIS A 106 32.81 8.30 -10.12
N PHE A 107 33.18 7.34 -10.96
CA PHE A 107 32.52 6.05 -11.00
C PHE A 107 32.72 5.30 -9.67
N PRO A 108 31.70 4.59 -9.15
CA PRO A 108 31.94 3.64 -8.07
C PRO A 108 33.01 2.66 -8.54
N GLN A 109 34.07 2.55 -7.73
CA GLN A 109 35.25 1.76 -8.07
C GLN A 109 34.83 0.33 -8.40
N ASP A 110 35.37 -0.19 -9.49
CA ASP A 110 35.33 -1.62 -9.79
C ASP A 110 36.03 -2.35 -8.64
N PHE A 111 35.50 -3.51 -8.26
CA PHE A 111 36.04 -4.25 -7.12
C PHE A 111 36.15 -5.73 -7.42
N SER A 112 37.20 -6.31 -6.86
CA SER A 112 37.41 -7.75 -6.86
C SER A 112 36.96 -8.35 -5.55
N MET A 113 36.35 -9.52 -5.61
CA MET A 113 35.98 -10.31 -4.44
C MET A 113 36.69 -11.65 -4.49
N THR A 114 37.29 -12.02 -3.37
CA THR A 114 37.92 -13.31 -3.14
C THR A 114 37.24 -13.94 -1.94
N VAL A 115 36.84 -15.20 -2.08
CA VAL A 115 36.22 -15.94 -0.97
C VAL A 115 37.35 -16.37 -0.02
N PRO A 116 37.20 -16.23 1.31
CA PRO A 116 38.18 -16.72 2.27
C PRO A 116 38.49 -18.20 2.04
N GLY A 117 39.76 -18.55 1.87
CA GLY A 117 40.20 -19.92 1.58
C GLY A 117 40.18 -20.33 0.09
N SER A 118 39.85 -19.42 -0.83
CA SER A 118 39.93 -19.64 -2.27
C SER A 118 41.00 -18.77 -2.91
N THR A 119 41.73 -19.31 -3.89
CA THR A 119 42.65 -18.56 -4.76
C THR A 119 41.94 -17.91 -5.94
N VAL A 120 40.65 -18.22 -6.14
CA VAL A 120 39.86 -17.75 -7.27
C VAL A 120 39.21 -16.42 -6.92
N THR A 121 39.56 -15.39 -7.68
CA THR A 121 39.03 -14.03 -7.53
C THR A 121 38.00 -13.74 -8.63
N ALA A 122 36.84 -13.21 -8.24
CA ALA A 122 35.86 -12.65 -9.17
C ALA A 122 36.02 -11.13 -9.27
N VAL A 123 35.90 -10.57 -10.47
CA VAL A 123 35.98 -9.13 -10.71
C VAL A 123 34.63 -8.60 -11.15
N PHE A 124 34.12 -7.59 -10.46
CA PHE A 124 32.91 -6.87 -10.82
C PHE A 124 33.25 -5.48 -11.37
N SER A 125 32.60 -5.12 -12.48
CA SER A 125 32.78 -3.81 -13.12
C SER A 125 31.48 -3.03 -13.14
N HIS A 126 31.42 -1.91 -12.41
CA HIS A 126 30.27 -1.01 -12.44
C HIS A 126 30.10 -0.42 -13.84
N GLN A 127 31.21 -0.05 -14.49
CA GLN A 127 31.18 0.57 -15.82
C GLN A 127 30.45 -0.30 -16.85
N LYS A 128 30.75 -1.61 -16.88
CA LYS A 128 30.07 -2.53 -17.79
C LYS A 128 28.57 -2.57 -17.54
N HIS A 129 28.14 -2.64 -16.28
CA HIS A 129 26.73 -2.79 -15.94
C HIS A 129 25.93 -1.50 -16.14
N THR A 130 26.52 -0.35 -15.89
CA THR A 130 25.80 0.94 -15.91
C THR A 130 25.97 1.70 -17.23
N GLU A 131 27.13 1.64 -17.89
CA GLU A 131 27.34 2.29 -19.19
C GLU A 131 26.95 1.39 -20.37
N ARG A 132 27.42 0.12 -20.38
CA ARG A 132 27.15 -0.77 -21.52
C ARG A 132 25.74 -1.35 -21.46
N GLU A 133 25.38 -1.92 -20.31
CA GLU A 133 24.06 -2.54 -20.11
C GLU A 133 22.99 -1.54 -19.67
N LYS A 134 23.35 -0.25 -19.49
CA LYS A 134 22.44 0.86 -19.13
C LYS A 134 21.60 0.60 -17.88
N LEU A 135 22.11 -0.19 -16.93
CA LEU A 135 21.42 -0.48 -15.68
C LEU A 135 21.49 0.72 -14.72
N LYS A 136 20.38 0.99 -14.04
CA LYS A 136 20.29 2.06 -13.03
C LYS A 136 20.78 1.55 -11.68
N CYS A 137 21.32 2.45 -10.85
CA CYS A 137 21.83 2.14 -9.51
C CYS A 137 20.79 1.41 -8.63
N VAL A 138 19.51 1.78 -8.79
CA VAL A 138 18.37 1.25 -8.02
C VAL A 138 17.99 -0.19 -8.38
N GLU A 139 18.46 -0.70 -9.52
CA GLU A 139 18.21 -2.09 -9.94
C GLU A 139 19.06 -3.06 -9.12
N CYS A 140 20.27 -2.64 -8.76
CA CYS A 140 21.17 -3.42 -7.91
C CYS A 140 21.02 -3.04 -6.43
N HIS A 141 20.87 -1.76 -6.10
CA HIS A 141 20.93 -1.26 -4.74
C HIS A 141 19.61 -0.65 -4.24
N PRO A 142 19.17 -0.96 -3.01
CA PRO A 142 19.70 -1.97 -2.07
C PRO A 142 19.14 -3.39 -2.33
N LYS A 143 18.38 -3.58 -3.41
CA LYS A 143 17.58 -4.79 -3.69
C LYS A 143 18.46 -6.05 -3.70
N VAL A 144 19.40 -6.11 -4.64
CA VAL A 144 20.30 -7.26 -4.84
C VAL A 144 21.50 -7.15 -3.90
N PHE A 145 22.17 -6.00 -3.91
CA PHE A 145 23.36 -5.73 -3.12
C PHE A 145 23.17 -4.51 -2.22
N ILE A 146 23.83 -4.50 -1.08
CA ILE A 146 23.94 -3.31 -0.22
C ILE A 146 25.12 -2.47 -0.73
N MET A 147 25.03 -1.14 -0.66
CA MET A 147 26.13 -0.22 -1.04
C MET A 147 27.29 -0.25 -0.03
N LYS A 148 27.80 -1.43 0.30
CA LYS A 148 29.01 -1.65 1.10
C LYS A 148 29.58 -3.03 0.79
N VAL A 149 30.78 -3.06 0.21
CA VAL A 149 31.51 -4.28 -0.15
C VAL A 149 31.61 -5.21 1.06
N GLY A 150 31.31 -6.50 0.84
CA GLY A 150 31.38 -7.55 1.85
C GLY A 150 30.22 -7.60 2.86
N LYS A 151 29.39 -6.56 2.99
CA LYS A 151 28.27 -6.60 3.95
C LYS A 151 27.14 -7.53 3.53
N ASP A 152 26.96 -7.77 2.24
CA ASP A 152 25.99 -8.74 1.75
C ASP A 152 26.32 -10.17 2.18
N VAL A 153 27.61 -10.51 2.26
CA VAL A 153 28.08 -11.80 2.79
C VAL A 153 27.74 -11.96 4.26
N ILE A 154 27.88 -10.86 5.01
CA ILE A 154 27.68 -10.84 6.46
C ILE A 154 26.19 -10.82 6.82
N LYS A 155 25.34 -10.17 6.01
CA LYS A 155 23.93 -9.95 6.35
C LYS A 155 22.93 -10.90 5.68
N LYS A 156 23.21 -11.36 4.45
CA LYS A 156 22.24 -12.10 3.62
C LYS A 156 22.66 -13.54 3.30
N GLY A 157 23.85 -13.98 3.72
CA GLY A 157 24.38 -15.33 3.50
C GLY A 157 25.61 -15.35 2.60
N HIS A 158 26.04 -16.53 2.15
CA HIS A 158 27.29 -16.69 1.41
C HIS A 158 27.17 -16.25 -0.07
N LEU A 159 28.15 -15.48 -0.56
CA LEU A 159 28.32 -15.18 -1.98
C LEU A 159 28.97 -16.38 -2.68
N ASN A 160 28.22 -17.48 -2.79
CA ASN A 160 28.69 -18.73 -3.41
C ASN A 160 27.95 -19.01 -4.74
N MET A 161 28.48 -19.93 -5.53
CA MET A 161 27.87 -20.28 -6.82
C MET A 161 26.52 -20.99 -6.66
N GLU A 162 26.25 -21.67 -5.55
CA GLU A 162 24.97 -22.34 -5.30
C GLU A 162 23.82 -21.35 -5.11
N ASP A 163 24.05 -20.28 -4.38
CA ASP A 163 23.10 -19.18 -4.20
C ASP A 163 22.89 -18.42 -5.51
N MET A 164 23.93 -18.27 -6.33
CA MET A 164 23.78 -17.70 -7.67
C MET A 164 22.95 -18.62 -8.58
N LYS A 165 23.12 -19.94 -8.51
CA LYS A 165 22.26 -20.89 -9.24
C LYS A 165 20.79 -20.78 -8.83
N LYS A 166 20.52 -20.42 -7.58
CA LYS A 166 19.17 -20.14 -7.05
C LYS A 166 18.65 -18.75 -7.40
N GLY A 167 19.34 -17.99 -8.27
CA GLY A 167 18.92 -16.66 -8.71
C GLY A 167 19.27 -15.52 -7.75
N LYS A 168 20.14 -15.73 -6.76
CA LYS A 168 20.59 -14.66 -5.85
C LYS A 168 21.83 -13.95 -6.41
N TYR A 169 22.09 -12.74 -5.92
CA TYR A 169 23.28 -11.95 -6.25
C TYR A 169 23.49 -11.83 -7.77
N CYS A 170 24.64 -12.25 -8.29
CA CYS A 170 24.97 -12.24 -9.71
C CYS A 170 23.97 -13.06 -10.53
N GLY A 171 23.48 -14.19 -9.97
CA GLY A 171 22.56 -15.10 -10.63
C GLY A 171 21.15 -14.53 -10.85
N ASN A 172 20.80 -13.40 -10.23
CA ASN A 172 19.52 -12.72 -10.49
C ASN A 172 19.39 -12.22 -11.94
N CYS A 173 20.54 -11.94 -12.58
CA CYS A 173 20.61 -11.53 -13.98
C CYS A 173 21.45 -12.50 -14.82
N HIS A 174 22.51 -13.08 -14.26
CA HIS A 174 23.31 -14.11 -14.92
C HIS A 174 22.66 -15.49 -14.84
N ASN A 175 21.42 -15.59 -15.33
CA ASN A 175 20.61 -16.81 -15.30
C ASN A 175 20.54 -17.53 -16.66
N GLY A 176 21.07 -16.93 -17.73
CA GLY A 176 20.96 -17.43 -19.11
C GLY A 176 19.87 -16.76 -19.92
N GLU A 177 19.00 -15.97 -19.30
CA GLU A 177 17.91 -15.25 -19.97
C GLU A 177 18.23 -13.75 -20.09
N LYS A 178 18.53 -13.09 -18.96
CA LYS A 178 18.83 -11.65 -18.93
C LYS A 178 20.28 -11.36 -19.30
N ALA A 179 21.18 -12.25 -18.91
CA ALA A 179 22.59 -12.23 -19.25
C ALA A 179 23.09 -13.68 -19.28
N PHE A 180 24.36 -13.85 -19.62
CA PHE A 180 24.95 -15.18 -19.64
C PHE A 180 24.82 -15.91 -18.29
N SER A 181 24.65 -17.22 -18.32
CA SER A 181 24.40 -18.00 -17.12
C SER A 181 25.65 -18.22 -16.26
N VAL A 182 25.50 -18.13 -14.94
CA VAL A 182 26.53 -18.51 -13.95
C VAL A 182 26.84 -20.02 -13.95
N THR A 183 25.99 -20.86 -14.53
CA THR A 183 26.20 -22.31 -14.60
C THR A 183 27.07 -22.74 -15.77
N SER A 184 27.27 -21.85 -16.75
CA SER A 184 27.97 -22.20 -17.98
C SER A 184 29.49 -22.23 -17.75
N ILE A 185 30.09 -23.42 -17.91
CA ILE A 185 31.54 -23.63 -17.75
C ILE A 185 32.35 -22.70 -18.66
N ASN A 186 31.85 -22.42 -19.86
CA ASN A 186 32.51 -21.54 -20.83
C ASN A 186 32.55 -20.06 -20.39
N HIS A 187 31.80 -19.69 -19.34
CA HIS A 187 31.63 -18.32 -18.90
C HIS A 187 32.33 -18.02 -17.56
N CYS A 188 32.95 -19.02 -16.92
CA CYS A 188 33.66 -18.83 -15.66
C CYS A 188 34.75 -17.74 -15.78
N LYS A 189 35.51 -17.75 -16.88
CA LYS A 189 36.56 -16.75 -17.18
C LYS A 189 36.05 -15.31 -17.33
N LYS A 190 34.75 -15.11 -17.60
CA LYS A 190 34.17 -13.76 -17.72
C LYS A 190 34.14 -13.03 -16.38
N CYS A 191 33.99 -13.77 -15.29
CA CYS A 191 33.99 -13.23 -13.93
C CYS A 191 35.31 -13.52 -13.21
N HIS A 192 35.96 -14.65 -13.52
CA HIS A 192 37.19 -15.11 -12.92
C HIS A 192 38.36 -15.01 -13.90
N PRO A 193 38.93 -13.80 -14.12
CA PRO A 193 39.99 -13.60 -15.11
C PRO A 193 41.31 -14.29 -14.75
N LYS A 194 41.52 -14.61 -13.47
CA LYS A 194 42.72 -15.30 -12.95
C LYS A 194 42.42 -16.76 -12.56
N GLN A 195 41.62 -17.44 -13.37
CA GLN A 195 41.21 -18.83 -13.14
C GLN A 195 42.07 -19.82 -13.93
#